data_AF-A0A534SJW7-F1
#
_entry.id   AF-A0A534SJW7-F1
#
_cell.length_a   1.000
_cell.length_b   1.000
_cell.length_c   1.000
_cell.angle_alpha   90.00
_cell.angle_beta   90.00
_cell.angle_gamma   90.00
#
_symmetry.space_group_name_H-M   'P 1'
#
loop_
_entity.id
_entity.type
_entity.pdbx_description
1 polymer ?
#
loop_
_entity_poly.entity_id
_entity_poly.type
_entity_poly.pdbx_seq_one_letter_code
_entity_poly.pdbx_strand_id
1 'polypeptide(L)'
;AFQNVNPILLQVGASMNLTRQQMFRHILIPAVAPTIFSGFRLALTYILKSVLGLEYVAQVGGVGMWLSDAAFKFEVDEVYAGLFGTMLLSILFLYLINRSEVLVRR
;
A
#
# COMPACT_ATOMS: atom_id res chain seq x y z
N ALA A 1 14.82 -6.40 -1.66
CA ALA A 1 14.17 -6.99 -2.85
C ALA A 1 15.18 -7.76 -3.71
N PHE A 2 16.24 -7.12 -4.23
CA PHE A 2 17.27 -7.80 -5.05
C PHE A 2 18.14 -8.81 -4.29
N GLN A 3 18.28 -8.68 -2.96
CA GLN A 3 19.03 -9.63 -2.12
C GLN A 3 18.27 -10.94 -1.83
N ASN A 4 16.93 -10.97 -2.03
CA ASN A 4 16.10 -12.17 -1.81
C ASN A 4 15.96 -13.05 -3.06
N VAL A 5 16.60 -12.67 -4.17
CA VAL A 5 16.60 -13.48 -5.38
C VAL A 5 17.53 -14.67 -5.15
N ASN A 6 16.99 -15.88 -5.27
CA ASN A 6 17.72 -17.12 -5.02
C ASN A 6 19.00 -17.16 -5.89
N PRO A 7 20.20 -17.33 -5.31
CA PRO A 7 21.46 -17.37 -6.06
C PRO A 7 21.48 -18.45 -7.14
N ILE A 8 20.64 -19.48 -7.04
CA ILE A 8 20.46 -20.51 -8.06
C ILE A 8 19.96 -19.92 -9.39
N LEU A 9 19.09 -18.91 -9.37
CA LEU A 9 18.59 -18.25 -10.59
C LEU A 9 19.70 -17.48 -11.32
N LEU A 10 20.66 -16.92 -10.58
CA LEU A 10 21.83 -16.26 -11.15
C LEU A 10 22.83 -17.27 -11.73
N GLN A 11 23.02 -18.41 -11.05
CA GLN A 11 23.87 -19.50 -11.53
C GLN A 11 23.31 -20.16 -12.80
N VAL A 12 21.99 -20.40 -12.87
CA VAL A 12 21.33 -20.92 -14.08
C VAL A 12 21.44 -19.93 -15.24
N GLY A 13 21.28 -18.62 -14.98
CA GLY A 13 21.48 -17.58 -16.00
C GLY A 13 22.91 -17.53 -16.55
N ALA A 14 23.91 -17.74 -15.67
CA ALA A 14 25.31 -17.83 -16.06
C ALA A 14 25.61 -19.11 -16.87
N SER A 15 25.04 -20.25 -16.50
CA SER A 15 25.19 -21.52 -17.24
C SER A 15 24.55 -21.49 -18.63
N MET A 16 23.53 -20.65 -18.85
CA MET A 16 22.90 -20.44 -20.16
C MET A 16 23.58 -19.37 -21.02
N ASN A 17 24.73 -18.84 -20.60
CA ASN A 17 25.51 -17.82 -21.33
C ASN A 17 24.71 -16.55 -21.67
N LEU A 18 23.72 -16.19 -20.83
CA LEU A 18 22.89 -15.01 -21.01
C LEU A 18 23.70 -13.73 -20.78
N THR A 19 23.55 -12.74 -21.65
CA THR A 19 24.15 -11.42 -21.43
C THR A 19 23.52 -10.71 -20.23
N ARG A 20 24.27 -9.82 -19.54
CA ARG A 20 23.79 -9.08 -18.35
C ARG A 20 22.42 -8.40 -18.56
N GLN A 21 22.15 -7.90 -19.76
CA GLN A 21 20.85 -7.28 -20.08
C GLN A 21 19.70 -8.28 -20.21
N GLN A 22 19.97 -9.48 -20.75
CA GLN A 22 18.96 -10.56 -20.84
C GLN A 22 18.66 -11.13 -19.46
N MET A 23 19.69 -11.35 -18.63
CA MET A 23 19.52 -11.80 -17.24
C MET A 23 18.73 -10.79 -16.41
N PHE A 24 18.98 -9.48 -16.59
CA PHE A 24 18.23 -8.44 -15.89
C PHE A 24 16.75 -8.44 -16.27
N ARG A 25 16.43 -8.46 -17.58
CA ARG A 25 15.04 -8.39 -18.06
C ARG A 25 14.23 -9.67 -17.87
N HIS A 26 14.83 -10.84 -18.08
CA HIS A 26 14.08 -12.12 -18.08
C HIS A 26 14.10 -12.85 -16.74
N ILE A 27 15.08 -12.58 -15.87
CA ILE A 27 15.21 -13.28 -14.58
C ILE A 27 14.97 -12.31 -13.43
N LEU A 28 15.70 -11.20 -13.40
CA LEU A 28 15.65 -10.27 -12.27
C LEU A 28 14.32 -9.50 -12.18
N ILE A 29 13.85 -8.89 -13.27
CA ILE A 29 12.60 -8.12 -13.30
C ILE A 29 11.38 -8.97 -12.89
N PRO A 30 11.09 -10.13 -13.52
CA PRO A 30 9.92 -10.93 -13.14
C PRO A 30 10.05 -11.53 -11.73
N ALA A 31 11.25 -11.87 -11.27
CA ALA A 31 11.45 -12.37 -9.91
C ALA A 31 11.18 -11.30 -8.84
N VAL A 32 11.50 -10.04 -9.11
CA VAL A 32 11.41 -8.95 -8.13
C VAL A 32 10.07 -8.19 -8.23
N ALA A 33 9.39 -8.25 -9.37
CA ALA A 33 8.07 -7.67 -9.59
C ALA A 33 7.05 -7.95 -8.45
N PRO A 34 6.79 -9.20 -8.02
CA PRO A 34 5.83 -9.46 -6.93
C PRO A 34 6.23 -8.82 -5.59
N THR A 35 7.54 -8.67 -5.35
CA THR A 35 8.05 -8.00 -4.13
C THR A 35 7.83 -6.49 -4.20
N ILE A 36 8.02 -5.87 -5.36
CA ILE A 36 7.76 -4.44 -5.58
C ILE A 36 6.27 -4.14 -5.43
N PHE A 37 5.40 -4.95 -6.03
CA PHE A 37 3.95 -4.80 -5.88
C PHE A 37 3.50 -4.93 -4.42
N SER A 38 4.08 -5.87 -3.68
CA SER A 38 3.81 -6.03 -2.24
C SER A 38 4.23 -4.79 -1.44
N GLY A 39 5.39 -4.20 -1.76
CA GLY A 39 5.86 -2.97 -1.12
C GLY A 39 5.01 -1.76 -1.48
N PHE A 40 4.61 -1.64 -2.74
CA PHE A 40 3.71 -0.57 -3.22
C PHE A 40 2.35 -0.60 -2.51
N ARG A 41 1.76 -1.80 -2.35
CA ARG A 41 0.52 -1.99 -1.58
C ARG A 41 0.63 -1.49 -0.14
N LEU A 42 1.73 -1.84 0.54
CA LEU A 42 1.97 -1.37 1.91
C LEU A 42 2.09 0.16 1.94
N ALA A 43 2.87 0.74 1.02
CA ALA A 43 3.02 2.19 0.91
C ALA A 43 1.67 2.90 0.71
N LEU A 44 0.82 2.42 -0.20
CA LEU A 44 -0.52 2.97 -0.43
C LEU A 44 -1.39 2.92 0.83
N THR A 45 -1.35 1.80 1.55
CA THR A 45 -2.10 1.65 2.81
C THR A 45 -1.63 2.64 3.87
N TYR A 46 -0.33 2.84 4.00
CA TYR A 46 0.25 3.80 4.95
C TYR A 46 -0.07 5.24 4.58
N ILE A 47 0.02 5.61 3.31
CA ILE A 47 -0.26 6.97 2.84
C ILE A 47 -1.72 7.33 3.16
N LEU A 48 -2.68 6.45 2.87
CA LEU A 48 -4.09 6.71 3.15
C LEU A 48 -4.36 7.00 4.64
N LYS A 49 -3.81 6.17 5.53
CA LYS A 49 -3.92 6.39 6.98
C LYS A 49 -3.19 7.65 7.44
N SER A 50 -2.02 7.92 6.86
CA SER A 50 -1.21 9.09 7.20
C SER A 50 -1.88 10.40 6.78
N VAL A 51 -2.55 10.42 5.62
CA VAL A 51 -3.28 11.60 5.15
C VAL A 51 -4.45 11.93 6.08
N LEU A 52 -5.21 10.93 6.53
CA LEU A 52 -6.28 11.15 7.52
C LEU A 52 -5.76 11.77 8.84
N GLY A 53 -4.63 11.26 9.34
CA GLY A 53 -3.99 11.84 10.53
C GLY A 53 -3.49 13.27 10.29
N LEU A 54 -3.00 13.55 9.08
CA LEU A 54 -2.61 14.90 8.67
C LEU A 54 -3.83 15.84 8.60
N GLU A 55 -4.92 15.43 7.97
CA GLU A 55 -6.17 16.21 7.88
C GLU A 55 -6.72 16.57 9.26
N TYR A 56 -6.60 15.64 10.22
CA TYR A 56 -7.01 15.85 11.61
C TYR A 56 -6.19 16.95 12.30
N VAL A 57 -4.86 16.98 12.10
CA VAL A 57 -3.96 17.95 12.76
C VAL A 57 -3.90 19.28 12.02
N ALA A 58 -3.80 19.24 10.69
CA ALA A 58 -3.53 20.41 9.87
C ALA A 58 -4.81 21.14 9.42
N GLN A 59 -6.00 20.62 9.74
CA GLN A 59 -7.30 21.22 9.42
C GLN A 59 -7.42 21.68 7.95
N VAL A 60 -6.91 20.85 7.02
CA VAL A 60 -6.80 21.18 5.59
C VAL A 60 -8.12 20.92 4.83
N GLY A 61 -9.22 20.71 5.56
CA GLY A 61 -10.46 20.16 5.03
C GLY A 61 -10.39 18.63 4.87
N GLY A 62 -11.53 17.96 5.00
CA GLY A 62 -11.63 16.50 4.85
C GLY A 62 -12.33 15.82 6.01
N VAL A 63 -12.30 14.48 6.00
CA VAL A 63 -13.00 13.68 7.01
C VAL A 63 -12.30 13.75 8.36
N GLY A 64 -10.96 13.86 8.36
CA GLY A 64 -10.18 14.03 9.60
C GLY A 64 -10.47 15.37 10.30
N MET A 65 -10.64 16.45 9.54
CA MET A 65 -11.02 17.76 10.08
C MET A 65 -12.43 17.74 10.64
N TRP A 66 -13.41 17.19 9.90
CA TRP A 66 -14.80 17.11 10.37
C TRP A 66 -14.93 16.33 11.69
N LEU A 67 -14.17 15.24 11.84
CA LEU A 67 -14.13 14.48 13.09
C LEU A 67 -13.51 15.30 14.24
N SER A 68 -12.45 16.06 13.96
CA SER A 68 -11.81 16.96 14.94
C SER A 68 -12.79 18.05 15.39
N ASP A 69 -13.50 18.67 14.45
CA ASP A 69 -14.48 19.72 14.74
C ASP A 69 -15.66 19.21 15.58
N ALA A 70 -16.19 18.02 15.26
CA ALA A 70 -17.22 17.36 16.06
C ALA A 70 -16.72 17.06 17.49
N ALA A 71 -15.46 16.65 17.63
CA ALA A 71 -14.83 16.40 18.92
C ALA A 71 -14.67 17.69 19.73
N PHE A 72 -14.31 18.81 19.10
CA PHE A 72 -14.21 20.12 19.74
C PHE A 72 -15.56 20.67 20.22
N LYS A 73 -16.66 20.36 19.52
CA LYS A 73 -18.02 20.75 19.92
C LYS A 73 -18.61 19.90 21.05
N PHE A 74 -17.91 18.85 21.48
CA PHE A 74 -18.40 17.86 22.45
C PHE A 74 -19.72 17.18 22.04
N GLU A 75 -20.00 17.13 20.73
CA GLU A 75 -21.15 16.41 20.18
C GLU A 75 -20.77 14.94 20.04
N VAL A 76 -20.85 14.22 21.16
CA VAL A 76 -20.41 12.84 21.31
C VAL A 76 -21.08 11.93 20.26
N ASP A 77 -22.35 12.18 19.95
CA ASP A 77 -23.11 11.44 18.93
C ASP A 77 -22.51 11.59 17.52
N GLU A 78 -22.12 12.81 17.12
CA GLU A 78 -21.47 13.07 15.82
C GLU A 78 -20.06 12.47 15.75
N VAL A 79 -19.30 12.54 16.85
CA VAL A 79 -17.96 11.95 16.92
C VAL A 79 -18.01 10.44 16.72
N TYR A 80 -18.94 9.74 17.39
CA TYR A 80 -19.10 8.30 17.21
C TYR A 80 -19.61 7.95 15.81
N ALA A 81 -20.53 8.73 15.23
CA ALA A 81 -20.97 8.55 13.86
C ALA A 81 -19.82 8.73 12.85
N GLY A 82 -18.98 9.75 13.04
CA GLY A 82 -17.80 10.01 12.21
C GLY A 82 -16.71 8.94 12.35
N LEU A 83 -16.45 8.45 13.57
CA LEU A 83 -15.56 7.32 13.82
C LEU A 83 -16.04 6.05 13.11
N PHE A 84 -17.34 5.76 13.18
CA PHE A 84 -17.91 4.60 12.51
C PHE A 84 -17.82 4.74 10.98
N GLY A 85 -18.13 5.91 10.44
CA GLY A 85 -18.01 6.20 9.00
C GLY A 85 -16.57 6.08 8.49
N THR A 86 -15.59 6.64 9.20
CA THR A 86 -14.16 6.54 8.85
C THR A 86 -13.64 5.12 8.96
N MET A 87 -14.12 4.33 9.93
CA MET A 87 -13.79 2.92 10.06
C MET A 87 -14.29 2.10 8.87
N LEU A 88 -15.55 2.29 8.46
CA LEU A 88 -16.11 1.66 7.27
C LEU A 88 -15.37 2.06 5.99
N LEU A 89 -15.07 3.35 5.83
CA LEU A 89 -14.30 3.85 4.69
C LEU A 89 -12.90 3.22 4.63
N SER A 90 -12.23 3.11 5.77
CA SER A 90 -10.91 2.49 5.88
C SER A 90 -10.95 1.01 5.50
N ILE A 91 -11.95 0.27 5.98
CA ILE A 91 -12.16 -1.14 5.63
C ILE A 91 -12.42 -1.29 4.13
N LEU A 92 -13.28 -0.42 3.56
CA LEU A 92 -13.58 -0.43 2.12
C LEU A 92 -12.32 -0.17 1.28
N PHE A 93 -11.50 0.80 1.67
CA PHE A 93 -10.24 1.09 0.97
C PHE A 93 -9.26 -0.08 1.04
N LEU A 94 -9.07 -0.66 2.23
CA LEU A 94 -8.24 -1.85 2.41
C LEU A 94 -8.74 -3.04 1.59
N TYR A 95 -10.06 -3.21 1.52
CA TYR A 95 -10.69 -4.24 0.69
C TYR A 95 -10.40 -4.01 -0.79
N LEU A 96 -10.53 -2.79 -1.31
CA LEU A 96 -10.24 -2.45 -2.70
C LEU A 96 -8.75 -2.69 -3.06
N ILE A 97 -7.85 -2.35 -2.14
CA ILE A 97 -6.41 -2.58 -2.30
C ILE A 97 -6.08 -4.07 -2.31
N ASN A 98 -6.66 -4.87 -1.40
CA ASN A 98 -6.46 -6.32 -1.42
C ASN A 98 -7.08 -6.96 -2.66
N ARG A 99 -8.21 -6.44 -3.15
CA ARG A 99 -8.86 -6.91 -4.38
C ARG A 99 -7.97 -6.68 -5.61
N SER A 100 -7.31 -5.53 -5.70
CA SER A 100 -6.40 -5.24 -6.82
C SER A 100 -5.15 -6.13 -6.78
N GLU A 101 -4.68 -6.52 -5.59
CA GLU A 101 -3.58 -7.48 -5.45
C GLU A 101 -3.93 -8.87 -5.97
N VAL A 102 -5.14 -9.38 -5.66
CA VAL A 102 -5.59 -10.69 -6.17
C VAL A 102 -5.67 -10.72 -7.69
N LEU A 103 -5.99 -9.58 -8.32
CA LEU A 103 -6.02 -9.44 -9.78
C LEU A 103 -4.62 -9.41 -10.40
N VAL A 104 -3.63 -8.79 -9.72
CA VAL A 104 -2.25 -8.71 -10.20
C VAL A 104 -1.49 -10.03 -9.99
N ARG A 105 -1.93 -10.88 -9.05
CA ARG A 105 -1.31 -12.17 -8.75
C ARG A 105 -1.88 -13.35 -9.58
N ARG A 106 -2.92 -13.11 -10.38
CA ARG A 106 -3.40 -14.03 -11.43
C ARG A 106 -2.68 -13.74 -12.74
#